data_AF-I3SRF1-F1
#
_entry.id   AF-I3SRF1-F1
#
_cell.length_a   1.000
_cell.length_b   1.000
_cell.length_c   1.000
_cell.angle_alpha   90.00
_cell.angle_beta   90.00
_cell.angle_gamma   90.00
#
_symmetry.space_group_name_H-M   'P 1'
#
loop_
_entity.id
_entity.type
_entity.pdbx_description
1 polymer ?
#
loop_
_entity_poly.entity_id
_entity_poly.type
_entity_poly.pdbx_seq_one_letter_code
_entity_poly.pdbx_strand_id
1 'polypeptide(L)'
;MLVVTKTMKNPRSALCKTSIMAASDVFNAFGDKLLDPSTSDAFDGLVLQLLLKASQDKRFVCEEAERALVSMVASMTPLPLLKKLKGCVSHTNLRIRAKAAVSLSNCVSKMGVEEMEEFGMGEMIEVAADLVNDRLPEARDAARSVATTVYEALTKDAEVEQKMEVWQSFCQSKLQPIHALSILKIVKA
;
A
#
# COMPACT_ATOMS: atom_id res chain seq x y z
N MET A 1 -19.81 -9.52 1.61
CA MET A 1 -19.00 -8.53 2.37
C MET A 1 -19.82 -7.41 3.02
N LEU A 2 -20.94 -6.94 2.45
CA LEU A 2 -21.76 -5.84 3.00
C LEU A 2 -22.11 -5.98 4.50
N VAL A 3 -22.53 -7.17 4.95
CA VAL A 3 -22.89 -7.44 6.35
C VAL A 3 -21.67 -7.28 7.27
N VAL A 4 -20.49 -7.75 6.86
CA VAL A 4 -19.23 -7.60 7.59
C VAL A 4 -18.89 -6.12 7.72
N THR A 5 -18.90 -5.37 6.61
CA THR A 5 -18.63 -3.93 6.60
C THR A 5 -19.60 -3.14 7.48
N LYS A 6 -20.90 -3.48 7.45
CA LYS A 6 -21.91 -2.84 8.31
C LYS A 6 -21.69 -3.16 9.79
N THR A 7 -21.28 -4.38 10.10
CA THR A 7 -20.98 -4.82 11.48
C THR A 7 -19.73 -4.13 12.02
N MET A 8 -18.73 -3.88 11.17
CA MET A 8 -17.51 -3.15 11.52
C MET A 8 -17.77 -1.70 11.94
N LYS A 9 -18.86 -1.10 11.45
CA LYS A 9 -19.28 0.26 11.86
C LYS A 9 -19.95 0.29 13.24
N ASN A 10 -20.21 -0.86 13.87
CA ASN A 10 -20.88 -0.91 15.16
C ASN A 10 -20.03 -0.24 16.27
N PRO A 11 -20.64 0.55 17.18
CA PRO A 11 -19.91 1.20 18.29
C PRO A 11 -19.38 0.21 19.33
N ARG A 12 -19.96 -1.00 19.43
CA ARG A 12 -19.49 -2.03 20.35
C ARG A 12 -18.18 -2.62 19.84
N SER A 13 -17.08 -2.39 20.57
CA SER A 13 -15.75 -2.80 20.13
C SER A 13 -15.59 -4.30 19.97
N ALA A 14 -16.26 -5.12 20.78
CA ALA A 14 -16.22 -6.58 20.62
C ALA A 14 -16.81 -7.00 19.26
N LEU A 15 -18.00 -6.50 18.92
CA LEU A 15 -18.66 -6.80 17.65
C LEU A 15 -17.89 -6.26 16.45
N CYS A 16 -17.40 -5.02 16.54
CA CYS A 16 -16.51 -4.42 15.54
C CYS A 16 -15.27 -5.28 15.32
N LYS A 17 -14.58 -5.68 16.40
CA LYS A 17 -13.40 -6.54 16.31
C LYS A 17 -13.70 -7.88 15.67
N THR A 18 -14.76 -8.57 16.10
CA THR A 18 -15.14 -9.86 15.51
C THR A 18 -15.39 -9.73 14.01
N SER A 19 -15.98 -8.63 13.55
CA SER A 19 -16.15 -8.40 12.11
C SER A 19 -14.84 -8.11 11.37
N ILE A 20 -13.83 -7.54 12.04
CA ILE A 20 -12.49 -7.36 11.48
C ILE A 20 -11.79 -8.71 11.35
N MET A 21 -11.86 -9.56 12.39
CA MET A 21 -11.31 -10.92 12.33
C MET A 21 -11.97 -11.73 11.20
N ALA A 22 -13.29 -11.64 11.06
CA ALA A 22 -14.00 -12.26 9.95
C ALA A 22 -13.57 -11.71 8.57
N ALA A 23 -13.16 -10.45 8.48
CA ALA A 23 -12.60 -9.90 7.24
C ALA A 23 -11.26 -10.55 6.90
N SER A 24 -10.38 -10.77 7.89
CA SER A 24 -9.13 -11.52 7.71
C SER A 24 -9.39 -12.93 7.20
N ASP A 25 -10.36 -13.64 7.80
CA ASP A 25 -10.75 -14.98 7.35
C ASP A 25 -11.27 -14.98 5.91
N VAL A 26 -12.05 -13.96 5.53
CA VAL A 26 -12.51 -13.76 4.15
C VAL A 26 -11.34 -13.54 3.20
N PHE A 27 -10.35 -12.71 3.54
CA PHE A 27 -9.18 -12.52 2.69
C PHE A 27 -8.43 -13.83 2.48
N ASN A 28 -8.15 -14.57 3.56
CA ASN A 28 -7.43 -15.84 3.50
C ASN A 28 -8.19 -16.92 2.72
N ALA A 29 -9.52 -16.95 2.81
CA ALA A 29 -10.34 -17.96 2.16
C ALA A 29 -10.55 -17.70 0.66
N PHE A 30 -10.67 -16.43 0.26
CA PHE A 30 -11.10 -16.07 -1.10
C PHE A 30 -10.01 -15.42 -1.95
N GLY A 31 -9.01 -14.76 -1.33
CA GLY A 31 -7.89 -14.12 -2.04
C GLY A 31 -8.35 -13.29 -3.24
N ASP A 32 -7.74 -13.54 -4.39
CA ASP A 32 -7.99 -12.80 -5.63
C ASP A 32 -9.44 -12.87 -6.13
N LYS A 33 -10.23 -13.88 -5.74
CA LYS A 33 -11.66 -13.96 -6.10
C LYS A 33 -12.46 -12.77 -5.58
N LEU A 34 -11.96 -12.06 -4.56
CA LEU A 34 -12.59 -10.84 -4.05
C LEU A 34 -12.41 -9.65 -5.01
N LEU A 35 -11.42 -9.71 -5.90
CA LEU A 35 -11.11 -8.68 -6.89
C LEU A 35 -11.94 -8.84 -8.17
N ASP A 36 -12.76 -9.89 -8.27
CA ASP A 36 -13.68 -10.10 -9.39
C ASP A 36 -14.61 -8.88 -9.57
N PRO A 37 -14.96 -8.50 -10.82
CA PRO A 37 -15.83 -7.35 -11.08
C PRO A 37 -17.16 -7.38 -10.31
N SER A 38 -17.72 -8.56 -10.06
CA SER A 38 -18.96 -8.72 -9.29
C SER A 38 -18.84 -8.45 -7.79
N THR A 39 -17.62 -8.50 -7.23
CA THR A 39 -17.35 -8.31 -5.80
C THR A 39 -16.50 -7.07 -5.51
N SER A 40 -15.89 -6.49 -6.53
CA SER A 40 -15.01 -5.32 -6.51
C SER A 40 -15.52 -4.17 -5.62
N ASP A 41 -16.74 -3.68 -5.83
CA ASP A 41 -17.26 -2.54 -5.05
C ASP A 41 -17.42 -2.87 -3.57
N ALA A 42 -17.81 -4.11 -3.28
CA ALA A 42 -17.97 -4.58 -1.91
C ALA A 42 -16.61 -4.81 -1.23
N PHE A 43 -15.58 -5.18 -2.00
CA PHE A 43 -14.19 -5.22 -1.54
C PHE A 43 -13.67 -3.82 -1.24
N ASP A 44 -13.84 -2.87 -2.16
CA ASP A 44 -13.39 -1.48 -1.99
C ASP A 44 -14.01 -0.85 -0.74
N GLY A 45 -15.31 -1.09 -0.51
CA GLY A 45 -16.00 -0.66 0.71
C GLY A 45 -15.50 -1.34 1.99
N LEU A 46 -15.06 -2.60 1.93
CA LEU A 46 -14.46 -3.32 3.06
C LEU A 46 -13.07 -2.77 3.38
N VAL A 47 -12.22 -2.58 2.37
CA VAL A 47 -10.86 -2.03 2.51
C VAL A 47 -10.90 -0.62 3.10
N LEU A 48 -11.74 0.27 2.55
CA LEU A 48 -11.91 1.61 3.11
C LEU A 48 -12.33 1.57 4.58
N GLN A 49 -13.23 0.65 4.93
CA GLN A 49 -13.69 0.52 6.30
C GLN A 49 -12.63 -0.04 7.25
N LEU A 50 -11.77 -0.94 6.80
CA LEU A 50 -10.61 -1.41 7.55
C LEU A 50 -9.60 -0.28 7.76
N LEU A 51 -9.27 0.49 6.72
CA LEU A 51 -8.37 1.64 6.83
C LEU A 51 -8.87 2.68 7.83
N LEU A 52 -10.18 2.96 7.82
CA LEU A 52 -10.83 3.81 8.84
C LEU A 52 -10.64 3.26 10.25
N LYS A 53 -10.74 1.94 10.42
CA LYS A 53 -10.57 1.30 11.74
C LYS A 53 -9.12 1.21 12.17
N ALA A 54 -8.17 1.04 11.25
CA ALA A 54 -6.74 1.13 11.53
C ALA A 54 -6.29 2.56 11.91
N SER A 55 -7.07 3.57 11.53
CA SER A 55 -6.76 5.00 11.75
C SER A 55 -7.29 5.58 13.07
N GLN A 56 -7.98 4.79 13.89
CA GLN A 56 -8.61 5.27 15.13
C GLN A 56 -7.69 5.10 16.34
N ASP A 57 -7.99 5.81 17.44
CA ASP A 57 -7.13 5.80 18.65
C ASP A 57 -7.39 4.59 19.58
N LYS A 58 -8.46 3.83 19.34
CA LYS A 58 -8.81 2.65 20.15
C LYS A 58 -7.91 1.46 19.80
N ARG A 59 -6.77 1.37 20.49
CA ARG A 59 -5.69 0.37 20.32
C ARG A 59 -6.16 -1.03 19.92
N PHE A 60 -7.03 -1.63 20.73
CA PHE A 60 -7.52 -3.00 20.50
C PHE A 60 -8.24 -3.22 19.15
N VAL A 61 -8.87 -2.17 18.60
CA VAL A 61 -9.56 -2.23 17.32
C VAL A 61 -8.62 -1.87 16.17
N CYS A 62 -7.75 -0.87 16.33
CA CYS A 62 -6.82 -0.50 15.27
C CYS A 62 -5.76 -1.59 15.03
N GLU A 63 -5.22 -2.23 16.06
CA GLU A 63 -4.25 -3.33 15.93
C GLU A 63 -4.85 -4.56 15.20
N GLU A 64 -6.14 -4.84 15.38
CA GLU A 64 -6.82 -5.87 14.57
C GLU A 64 -7.03 -5.44 13.14
N ALA A 65 -7.42 -4.19 12.91
CA ALA A 65 -7.61 -3.70 11.55
C ALA A 65 -6.31 -3.72 10.76
N GLU A 66 -5.19 -3.38 11.40
CA GLU A 66 -3.85 -3.51 10.82
C GLU A 66 -3.49 -4.96 10.52
N ARG A 67 -3.73 -5.89 11.44
CA ARG A 67 -3.52 -7.32 11.17
C ARG A 67 -4.38 -7.84 10.01
N ALA A 68 -5.63 -7.37 9.89
CA ALA A 68 -6.48 -7.72 8.76
C ALA A 68 -5.95 -7.18 7.42
N LEU A 69 -5.43 -5.95 7.40
CA LEU A 69 -4.77 -5.40 6.21
C LEU A 69 -3.50 -6.19 5.83
N VAL A 70 -2.72 -6.64 6.82
CA VAL A 70 -1.57 -7.53 6.58
C VAL A 70 -2.04 -8.88 6.01
N SER A 71 -3.11 -9.47 6.56
CA SER A 71 -3.70 -10.71 6.05
C SER A 71 -4.18 -10.57 4.59
N MET A 72 -4.76 -9.42 4.24
CA MET A 72 -5.16 -9.11 2.87
C MET A 72 -3.96 -9.11 1.92
N VAL A 73 -2.91 -8.35 2.25
CA VAL A 73 -1.70 -8.30 1.42
C VAL A 73 -1.01 -9.67 1.35
N ALA A 74 -1.07 -10.47 2.42
CA ALA A 74 -0.49 -11.81 2.45
C ALA A 74 -1.22 -12.81 1.54
N SER A 75 -2.55 -12.73 1.44
CA SER A 75 -3.42 -13.73 0.78
C SER A 75 -3.79 -13.42 -0.67
N MET A 76 -3.37 -12.28 -1.20
CA MET A 76 -3.69 -11.82 -2.55
C MET A 76 -2.43 -11.67 -3.41
N THR A 77 -2.62 -11.78 -4.73
CA THR A 77 -1.57 -11.50 -5.70
C THR A 77 -1.26 -9.99 -5.69
N PRO A 78 0.02 -9.58 -5.63
CA PRO A 78 0.37 -8.19 -5.41
C PRO A 78 -0.15 -7.22 -6.48
N LEU A 79 0.03 -7.54 -7.75
CA LEU A 79 -0.30 -6.64 -8.86
C LEU A 79 -1.78 -6.17 -8.87
N PRO A 80 -2.80 -7.05 -8.85
CA PRO A 80 -4.20 -6.62 -8.88
C PRO A 80 -4.61 -5.91 -7.57
N LEU A 81 -4.05 -6.31 -6.41
CA LEU A 81 -4.29 -5.62 -5.16
C LEU A 81 -3.68 -4.20 -5.16
N LEU A 82 -2.50 -4.04 -5.73
CA LEU A 82 -1.82 -2.75 -5.83
C LEU A 82 -2.66 -1.73 -6.62
N LYS A 83 -3.26 -2.16 -7.73
CA LYS A 83 -4.19 -1.35 -8.54
C LYS A 83 -5.39 -0.86 -7.70
N LYS A 84 -5.90 -1.68 -6.78
CA LYS A 84 -6.96 -1.28 -5.84
C LYS A 84 -6.48 -0.30 -4.78
N LEU A 85 -5.32 -0.54 -4.18
CA LEU A 85 -4.77 0.31 -3.12
C LEU A 85 -4.34 1.70 -3.59
N LYS A 86 -4.00 1.86 -4.88
CA LYS A 86 -3.59 3.14 -5.47
C LYS A 86 -4.62 4.27 -5.22
N GLY A 87 -5.91 3.97 -5.25
CA GLY A 87 -6.96 4.95 -4.95
C GLY A 87 -7.00 5.41 -3.49
N CYS A 88 -6.49 4.59 -2.56
CA CYS A 88 -6.53 4.89 -1.13
C CYS A 88 -5.33 5.74 -0.65
N VAL A 89 -4.21 5.71 -1.39
CA VAL A 89 -2.99 6.47 -1.02
C VAL A 89 -3.04 7.95 -1.40
N SER A 90 -4.08 8.40 -2.10
CA SER A 90 -4.37 9.82 -2.34
C SER A 90 -5.50 10.36 -1.45
N HIS A 91 -5.93 9.59 -0.45
CA HIS A 91 -7.05 9.96 0.41
C HIS A 91 -6.76 11.25 1.21
N THR A 92 -7.75 12.13 1.36
CA THR A 92 -7.61 13.44 2.02
C THR A 92 -7.29 13.30 3.51
N ASN A 93 -7.91 12.34 4.20
CA ASN A 93 -7.57 12.00 5.59
C ASN A 93 -6.16 11.39 5.69
N LEU A 94 -5.27 12.09 6.40
CA LEU A 94 -3.86 11.74 6.54
C LEU A 94 -3.66 10.33 7.13
N ARG A 95 -4.45 9.94 8.15
CA ARG A 95 -4.30 8.65 8.83
C ARG A 95 -4.68 7.47 7.94
N ILE A 96 -5.78 7.62 7.18
CA ILE A 96 -6.21 6.62 6.18
C ILE A 96 -5.13 6.46 5.12
N ARG A 97 -4.63 7.60 4.60
CA ARG A 97 -3.57 7.61 3.59
C ARG A 97 -2.31 6.89 4.08
N ALA A 98 -1.88 7.13 5.32
CA ALA A 98 -0.74 6.45 5.91
C ALA A 98 -0.94 4.92 6.03
N LYS A 99 -2.12 4.46 6.47
CA LYS A 99 -2.41 3.01 6.54
C LYS A 99 -2.51 2.36 5.15
N ALA A 100 -3.02 3.10 4.17
CA ALA A 100 -3.04 2.67 2.78
C ALA A 100 -1.62 2.58 2.21
N ALA A 101 -0.76 3.58 2.49
CA ALA A 101 0.63 3.60 2.05
C ALA A 101 1.42 2.40 2.59
N VAL A 102 1.24 2.05 3.87
CA VAL A 102 1.86 0.85 4.47
C VAL A 102 1.38 -0.42 3.77
N SER A 103 0.07 -0.56 3.52
CA SER A 103 -0.47 -1.72 2.81
C SER A 103 0.06 -1.82 1.37
N LEU A 104 0.18 -0.67 0.69
CA LEU A 104 0.74 -0.56 -0.66
C LEU A 104 2.23 -0.95 -0.66
N SER A 105 3.02 -0.45 0.29
CA SER A 105 4.44 -0.77 0.42
C SER A 105 4.68 -2.25 0.68
N ASN A 106 3.88 -2.88 1.54
CA ASN A 106 3.92 -4.33 1.78
C ASN A 106 3.53 -5.14 0.54
N CYS A 107 2.69 -4.57 -0.34
CA CYS A 107 2.33 -5.19 -1.60
C CYS A 107 3.52 -5.16 -2.58
N VAL A 108 4.13 -3.98 -2.73
CA VAL A 108 5.31 -3.77 -3.59
C VAL A 108 6.49 -4.64 -3.17
N SER A 109 6.73 -4.80 -1.85
CA SER A 109 7.86 -5.62 -1.36
C SER A 109 7.72 -7.13 -1.68
N LYS A 110 6.52 -7.59 -2.04
CA LYS A 110 6.27 -8.96 -2.48
C LYS A 110 6.37 -9.15 -4.00
N MET A 111 6.52 -8.07 -4.77
CA MET A 111 6.51 -8.13 -6.23
C MET A 111 7.86 -8.58 -6.80
N GLY A 112 7.82 -9.36 -7.87
CA GLY A 112 8.96 -9.57 -8.75
C GLY A 112 9.20 -8.38 -9.70
N VAL A 113 10.37 -8.35 -10.35
CA VAL A 113 10.72 -7.30 -11.33
C VAL A 113 9.68 -7.24 -12.45
N GLU A 114 9.27 -8.39 -12.99
CA GLU A 114 8.27 -8.48 -14.06
C GLU A 114 6.91 -7.87 -13.64
N GLU A 115 6.44 -8.15 -12.42
CA GLU A 115 5.19 -7.57 -11.91
C GLU A 115 5.32 -6.06 -11.69
N MET A 116 6.50 -5.58 -11.27
CA MET A 116 6.76 -4.15 -11.10
C MET A 116 6.79 -3.42 -12.44
N GLU A 117 7.36 -4.05 -13.47
CA GLU A 117 7.34 -3.54 -14.83
C GLU A 117 5.91 -3.50 -15.39
N GLU A 118 5.12 -4.56 -15.18
CA GLU A 118 3.71 -4.62 -15.62
C GLU A 118 2.85 -3.54 -14.95
N PHE A 119 3.04 -3.30 -13.65
CA PHE A 119 2.37 -2.18 -12.98
C PHE A 119 2.87 -0.82 -13.46
N GLY A 120 4.16 -0.74 -13.76
CA GLY A 120 4.87 0.50 -14.04
C GLY A 120 5.63 1.01 -12.81
N MET A 121 6.93 0.73 -12.76
CA MET A 121 7.83 1.27 -11.74
C MET A 121 7.76 2.81 -11.63
N GLY A 122 7.50 3.50 -12.75
CA GLY A 122 7.29 4.95 -12.76
C GLY A 122 6.10 5.36 -11.89
N GLU A 123 4.96 4.65 -12.00
CA GLU A 123 3.78 4.92 -11.19
C GLU A 123 4.04 4.68 -9.70
N MET A 124 4.82 3.65 -9.36
CA MET A 124 5.20 3.39 -7.97
C MET A 124 6.04 4.53 -7.39
N ILE A 125 6.94 5.09 -8.19
CA ILE A 125 7.81 6.19 -7.77
C ILE A 125 7.08 7.54 -7.73
N GLU A 126 6.08 7.75 -8.59
CA GLU A 126 5.15 8.88 -8.45
C GLU A 126 4.41 8.82 -7.12
N VAL A 127 3.85 7.65 -6.76
CA VAL A 127 3.20 7.44 -5.45
C VAL A 127 4.18 7.67 -4.29
N ALA A 128 5.41 7.16 -4.38
CA ALA A 128 6.43 7.39 -3.36
C ALA A 128 6.78 8.89 -3.23
N ALA A 129 6.87 9.61 -4.35
CA ALA A 129 7.19 11.03 -4.36
C ALA A 129 6.10 11.88 -3.69
N ASP A 130 4.83 11.55 -3.91
CA ASP A 130 3.70 12.22 -3.26
C ASP A 130 3.68 12.01 -1.73
N LEU A 131 4.21 10.87 -1.27
CA LEU A 131 4.17 10.45 0.13
C LEU A 131 5.46 10.72 0.92
N VAL A 132 6.61 10.95 0.26
CA VAL A 132 7.90 11.12 0.96
C VAL A 132 7.91 12.34 1.89
N ASN A 133 7.11 13.36 1.57
CA ASN A 133 6.92 14.58 2.35
C ASN A 133 5.58 14.60 3.10
N ASP A 134 4.93 13.45 3.28
CA ASP A 134 3.66 13.37 4.02
C ASP A 134 3.81 13.90 5.46
N ARG A 135 2.70 14.37 6.04
CA ARG A 135 2.65 14.83 7.42
C ARG A 135 2.84 13.68 8.42
N LEU A 136 2.40 12.46 8.09
CA LEU A 136 2.55 11.31 8.99
C LEU A 136 3.83 10.50 8.70
N PRO A 137 4.61 10.14 9.74
CA PRO A 137 5.85 9.39 9.57
C PRO A 137 5.63 8.04 8.88
N GLU A 138 4.55 7.34 9.19
CA GLU A 138 4.26 6.01 8.62
C GLU A 138 4.07 6.05 7.10
N ALA A 139 3.45 7.12 6.58
CA ALA A 139 3.33 7.34 5.14
C ALA A 139 4.71 7.58 4.50
N ARG A 140 5.56 8.39 5.16
CA ARG A 140 6.91 8.67 4.68
C ARG A 140 7.81 7.43 4.72
N ASP A 141 7.68 6.60 5.75
CA ASP A 141 8.42 5.33 5.86
C ASP A 141 8.03 4.35 4.76
N ALA A 142 6.72 4.19 4.52
CA ALA A 142 6.22 3.38 3.41
C ALA A 142 6.71 3.90 2.05
N ALA A 143 6.71 5.22 1.84
CA ALA A 143 7.22 5.85 0.62
C ALA A 143 8.71 5.53 0.40
N ARG A 144 9.53 5.63 1.46
CA ARG A 144 10.94 5.27 1.40
C ARG A 144 11.12 3.80 1.04
N SER A 145 10.37 2.91 1.67
CA SER A 145 10.43 1.48 1.37
C SER A 145 10.09 1.19 -0.09
N VAL A 146 9.03 1.80 -0.63
CA VAL A 146 8.68 1.65 -2.06
C VAL A 146 9.82 2.13 -2.96
N ALA A 147 10.37 3.32 -2.69
CA ALA A 147 11.46 3.86 -3.47
C ALA A 147 12.72 2.98 -3.44
N THR A 148 13.08 2.45 -2.28
CA THR A 148 14.19 1.51 -2.14
C THR A 148 13.94 0.21 -2.90
N THR A 149 12.76 -0.38 -2.80
CA THR A 149 12.42 -1.62 -3.51
C THR A 149 12.48 -1.44 -5.03
N VAL A 150 11.96 -0.33 -5.56
CA VAL A 150 12.05 -0.04 -7.00
C VAL A 150 13.49 0.19 -7.43
N TYR A 151 14.28 0.91 -6.64
CA TYR A 151 15.71 1.08 -6.92
C TYR A 151 16.45 -0.25 -6.99
N GLU A 152 16.22 -1.14 -6.02
CA GLU A 152 16.83 -2.48 -5.99
C GLU A 152 16.43 -3.31 -7.22
N ALA A 153 15.16 -3.25 -7.62
CA ALA A 153 14.66 -3.94 -8.81
C ALA A 153 15.27 -3.37 -10.11
N LEU A 154 15.28 -2.05 -10.27
CA LEU A 154 15.80 -1.36 -11.45
C LEU A 154 17.30 -1.55 -11.64
N THR A 155 18.05 -1.61 -10.54
CA THR A 155 19.52 -1.66 -10.54
C THR A 155 20.08 -3.05 -10.25
N LYS A 156 19.22 -4.08 -10.31
CA LYS A 156 19.59 -5.47 -10.01
C LYS A 156 20.76 -5.97 -10.87
N ASP A 157 20.70 -5.66 -12.17
CA ASP A 157 21.68 -6.12 -13.17
C ASP A 157 22.70 -5.02 -13.55
N ALA A 158 22.62 -3.84 -12.93
CA ALA A 158 23.56 -2.75 -13.17
C ALA A 158 24.85 -2.92 -12.36
N GLU A 159 25.98 -2.54 -12.96
CA GLU A 159 27.26 -2.41 -12.24
C GLU A 159 27.13 -1.43 -11.07
N VAL A 160 27.86 -1.67 -9.98
CA VAL A 160 27.77 -0.88 -8.74
C VAL A 160 28.03 0.60 -9.01
N GLU A 161 29.01 0.90 -9.86
CA GLU A 161 29.38 2.26 -10.24
C GLU A 161 28.27 2.98 -11.03
N GLN A 162 27.39 2.25 -11.70
CA GLN A 162 26.35 2.79 -12.60
C GLN A 162 24.98 2.89 -11.94
N LYS A 163 24.75 2.21 -10.80
CA LYS A 163 23.42 2.16 -10.15
C LYS A 163 22.82 3.53 -9.88
N MET A 164 23.65 4.46 -9.39
CA MET A 164 23.20 5.82 -9.07
C MET A 164 22.88 6.63 -10.32
N GLU A 165 23.61 6.44 -11.43
CA GLU A 165 23.33 7.11 -12.70
C GLU A 165 22.03 6.61 -13.33
N VAL A 166 21.82 5.28 -13.32
CA VAL A 166 20.56 4.64 -13.77
C VAL A 166 19.38 5.16 -12.95
N TRP A 167 19.53 5.17 -11.62
CA TRP A 167 18.49 5.66 -10.71
C TRP A 167 18.17 7.15 -10.92
N GLN A 168 19.20 7.99 -11.07
CA GLN A 168 19.03 9.41 -11.34
C GLN A 168 18.30 9.66 -12.65
N SER A 169 18.73 9.00 -13.73
CA SER A 169 18.11 9.11 -15.05
C SER A 169 16.64 8.67 -15.00
N PHE A 170 16.37 7.56 -14.31
CA PHE A 170 15.01 7.06 -14.12
C PHE A 170 14.14 8.08 -13.37
N CYS A 171 14.58 8.57 -12.22
CA CYS A 171 13.84 9.55 -11.42
C CYS A 171 13.54 10.83 -12.20
N GLN A 172 14.53 11.36 -12.94
CA GLN A 172 14.36 12.57 -13.75
C GLN A 172 13.42 12.35 -14.94
N SER A 173 13.36 11.14 -15.49
CA SER A 173 12.46 10.80 -16.59
C SER A 173 10.99 10.63 -16.15
N LYS A 174 10.74 10.33 -14.87
CA LYS A 174 9.40 10.03 -14.33
C LYS A 174 8.81 11.13 -13.46
N LEU A 175 9.66 11.93 -12.80
CA LEU A 175 9.22 12.89 -11.79
C LEU A 175 9.55 14.33 -12.16
N GLN A 176 8.75 15.26 -11.61
CA GLN A 176 9.09 16.67 -11.61
C GLN A 176 10.39 16.93 -10.85
N PRO A 177 11.18 17.96 -11.19
CA PRO A 177 12.53 18.16 -10.63
C PRO A 177 12.59 18.12 -9.10
N ILE A 178 11.62 18.74 -8.40
CA ILE A 178 11.59 18.75 -6.94
C ILE A 178 11.30 17.36 -6.34
N HIS A 179 10.41 16.60 -6.96
CA HIS A 179 10.08 15.23 -6.55
C HIS A 179 11.27 14.29 -6.82
N ALA A 180 11.92 14.42 -7.98
CA ALA A 180 13.12 13.66 -8.31
C ALA A 180 14.22 13.87 -7.26
N LEU A 181 14.47 15.12 -6.86
CA LEU A 181 15.47 15.44 -5.82
C LEU A 181 15.12 14.85 -4.44
N SER A 182 13.83 14.80 -4.08
CA SER A 182 13.39 14.16 -2.83
C SER A 182 13.59 12.65 -2.85
N ILE A 183 13.25 11.99 -3.96
CA ILE A 183 13.39 10.54 -4.13
C ILE A 183 14.86 10.10 -4.23
N LEU A 184 15.69 10.86 -4.94
CA LEU A 184 17.11 10.55 -5.11
C LEU A 184 17.86 10.40 -3.79
N LYS A 185 17.46 11.17 -2.77
CA LYS A 185 18.10 11.16 -1.44
C LYS A 185 17.70 9.96 -0.56
N ILE A 186 16.69 9.19 -0.96
CA ILE A 186 16.18 8.07 -0.16
C ILE A 186 17.16 6.89 -0.20
N VAL A 187 17.64 6.56 -1.39
CA VAL A 187 18.59 5.47 -1.57
C VAL A 187 19.97 5.98 -1.18
N LYS A 188 20.62 5.25 -0.26
CA LYS A 188 22.00 5.54 0.09
C LYS A 188 22.88 4.87 -0.96
N ALA A 189 23.80 5.64 -1.54
CA ALA A 189 24.94 5.09 -2.27
C ALA A 189 25.82 4.27 -1.32
#